data_AF-A0A852YTX8-F1
#
_entry.id   AF-A0A852YTX8-F1
#
_cell.length_a   1.000
_cell.length_b   1.000
_cell.length_c   1.000
_cell.angle_alpha   90.00
_cell.angle_beta   90.00
_cell.angle_gamma   90.00
#
_symmetry.space_group_name_H-M   'P 1'
#
loop_
_entity.id
_entity.type
_entity.pdbx_description
1 polymer ?
#
loop_
_entity_poly.entity_id
_entity_poly.type
_entity_poly.pdbx_seq_one_letter_code
_entity_poly.pdbx_strand_id
1 'polypeptide(L)'
;MATQQNSETEQQAPRRAVEAATRFVSGHGGSARAVVENLGRGGARIVLIGADGALGDVMVPDPATGESVVEQVEGLDSSEWDADTAAALTIGPGHRRRMAGPRAR
;
A
#
# COMPACT_ATOMS: atom_id res chain seq x y z
N MET A 1 -24.72 20.13 14.67
CA MET A 1 -24.02 20.13 13.36
C MET A 1 -22.61 20.62 13.61
N ALA A 2 -21.61 19.75 13.50
CA ALA A 2 -20.20 20.13 13.60
C ALA A 2 -19.58 19.91 12.22
N THR A 3 -19.48 21.00 11.46
CA THR A 3 -18.76 21.05 10.19
C THR A 3 -17.27 21.02 10.50
N GLN A 4 -16.64 19.86 10.29
CA GLN A 4 -15.19 19.75 10.30
C GLN A 4 -14.68 20.33 8.97
N GLN A 5 -14.02 21.48 9.06
CA GLN A 5 -13.32 22.10 7.93
C GLN A 5 -12.10 21.23 7.60
N ASN A 6 -12.17 20.46 6.53
CA ASN A 6 -11.02 19.77 5.96
C ASN A 6 -10.26 20.80 5.11
N SER A 7 -9.17 21.33 5.65
CA SER A 7 -8.29 22.21 4.92
C SER A 7 -7.64 21.43 3.78
N GLU A 8 -7.93 21.82 2.53
CA GLU A 8 -7.15 21.47 1.34
C GLU A 8 -5.71 21.94 1.53
N THR A 9 -4.93 21.12 2.22
CA THR A 9 -3.48 21.12 2.11
C THR A 9 -3.23 19.91 1.24
N GLU A 10 -2.69 20.08 0.04
CA GLU A 10 -2.10 18.99 -0.73
C GLU A 10 -1.22 18.18 0.24
N GLN A 11 -1.72 17.06 0.74
CA GLN A 11 -1.06 16.29 1.78
C GLN A 11 0.15 15.62 1.13
N GLN A 12 1.29 16.31 1.22
CA GLN A 12 2.51 15.90 0.57
C GLN A 12 2.92 14.51 1.06
N ALA A 13 3.03 13.56 0.14
CA ALA A 13 3.43 12.19 0.43
C ALA A 13 4.73 12.15 1.26
N PRO A 14 4.74 11.47 2.44
CA PRO A 14 5.94 11.32 3.23
C PRO A 14 7.02 10.61 2.41
N ARG A 15 8.20 11.22 2.30
CA ARG A 15 9.34 10.67 1.54
C ARG A 15 9.62 9.19 1.85
N ARG A 16 9.50 8.78 3.12
CA ARG A 16 9.70 7.38 3.53
C ARG A 16 8.67 6.43 2.93
N ALA A 17 7.41 6.86 2.81
CA ALA A 17 6.35 6.06 2.21
C ALA A 17 6.59 5.87 0.70
N VAL A 18 6.94 6.97 0.01
CA VAL A 18 7.31 6.95 -1.42
C VAL A 18 8.53 6.03 -1.65
N GLU A 19 9.59 6.17 -0.85
CA GLU A 19 10.77 5.31 -0.96
C GLU A 19 10.47 3.84 -0.69
N ALA A 20 9.60 3.53 0.28
CA ALA A 20 9.20 2.15 0.59
C ALA A 20 8.41 1.53 -0.56
N ALA A 21 7.41 2.25 -1.09
CA ALA A 21 6.62 1.83 -2.24
C ALA A 21 7.47 1.68 -3.50
N THR A 22 8.38 2.62 -3.78
CA THR A 22 9.30 2.55 -4.92
C THR A 22 10.23 1.32 -4.83
N ARG A 23 10.78 1.04 -3.64
CA ARG A 23 11.61 -0.16 -3.42
C ARG A 23 10.80 -1.44 -3.63
N PHE A 24 9.54 -1.46 -3.19
CA PHE A 24 8.65 -2.59 -3.42
C PHE A 24 8.43 -2.81 -4.92
N VAL A 25 7.99 -1.80 -5.66
CA VAL A 25 7.76 -1.89 -7.12
C VAL A 25 9.02 -2.40 -7.84
N SER A 26 10.17 -1.81 -7.54
CA SER A 26 11.45 -2.20 -8.15
C SER A 26 11.85 -3.64 -7.82
N GLY A 27 11.56 -4.10 -6.60
CA GLY A 27 11.87 -5.46 -6.14
C GLY A 27 10.93 -6.54 -6.69
N HIS A 28 9.76 -6.15 -7.20
CA HIS A 28 8.66 -7.05 -7.55
C HIS A 28 8.20 -6.93 -9.01
N GLY A 29 9.15 -6.72 -9.92
CA GLY A 29 8.92 -6.79 -11.37
C GLY A 29 8.64 -5.46 -12.05
N GLY A 30 8.79 -4.33 -11.36
CA GLY A 30 8.67 -2.99 -11.95
C GLY A 30 7.23 -2.49 -12.07
N SER A 31 6.23 -3.29 -11.67
CA SER A 31 4.85 -2.84 -11.50
C SER A 31 4.18 -3.47 -10.29
N ALA A 32 3.22 -2.75 -9.72
CA ALA A 32 2.40 -3.22 -8.62
C ALA A 32 1.03 -2.52 -8.61
N ARG A 33 0.06 -3.13 -7.95
CA ARG A 33 -1.21 -2.49 -7.58
C ARG A 33 -1.14 -1.95 -6.16
N ALA A 34 -1.82 -0.85 -5.91
CA ALA A 34 -1.99 -0.26 -4.59
C ALA A 34 -3.48 -0.17 -4.23
N VAL A 35 -3.84 -0.70 -3.05
CA VAL A 35 -5.17 -0.50 -2.47
C VAL A 35 -5.03 0.35 -1.20
N VAL A 36 -5.61 1.54 -1.20
CA VAL A 36 -5.56 2.47 -0.06
C VAL A 36 -6.75 2.23 0.87
N GLU A 37 -6.47 1.72 2.06
CA GLU A 37 -7.48 1.31 3.04
C GLU A 37 -7.48 2.26 4.24
N ASN A 38 -8.63 2.89 4.53
CA ASN A 38 -8.80 3.72 5.71
C ASN A 38 -8.90 2.86 6.99
N LEU A 39 -8.04 3.12 7.97
CA LEU A 39 -7.98 2.42 9.26
C LEU A 39 -8.57 3.25 10.42
N GLY A 40 -9.35 4.28 10.10
CA GLY A 40 -9.91 5.23 11.05
C GLY A 40 -8.81 6.03 11.76
N ARG A 41 -8.80 6.00 13.09
CA ARG A 41 -7.80 6.74 13.89
C ARG A 41 -6.36 6.20 13.73
N GLY A 42 -6.20 5.00 13.16
CA GLY A 42 -4.90 4.41 12.86
C GLY A 42 -4.25 4.95 11.57
N GLY A 43 -4.94 5.83 10.84
CA GLY A 43 -4.50 6.39 9.58
C GLY A 43 -5.00 5.59 8.38
N ALA A 44 -4.17 5.42 7.35
CA ALA A 44 -4.47 4.55 6.23
C ALA A 44 -3.32 3.60 5.92
N ARG A 45 -3.65 2.48 5.28
CA ARG A 45 -2.70 1.47 4.83
C ARG A 45 -2.77 1.36 3.31
N ILE A 46 -1.63 1.55 2.67
CA ILE A 46 -1.45 1.23 1.25
C ILE A 46 -1.03 -0.23 1.18
N VAL A 47 -1.91 -1.09 0.68
CA VAL A 47 -1.58 -2.49 0.40
C VAL A 47 -0.97 -2.58 -0.99
N LEU A 48 0.24 -3.12 -1.09
CA LEU A 48 0.98 -3.25 -2.33
C LEU A 48 0.94 -4.70 -2.83
N ILE A 49 0.60 -4.89 -4.10
CA ILE A 49 0.52 -6.20 -4.75
C ILE A 49 1.46 -6.19 -5.95
N GLY A 50 2.60 -6.89 -5.83
CA GLY A 50 3.63 -6.96 -6.88
C GLY A 50 3.17 -7.79 -8.09
N ALA A 51 3.79 -7.56 -9.25
CA ALA A 51 3.55 -8.38 -10.44
C ALA A 51 3.92 -9.87 -10.26
N ASP A 52 4.83 -10.16 -9.31
CA ASP A 52 5.21 -11.51 -8.88
C ASP A 52 4.26 -12.12 -7.82
N GLY A 53 3.19 -11.40 -7.47
CA GLY A 53 2.20 -11.79 -6.47
C GLY A 53 2.66 -11.62 -5.02
N ALA A 54 3.75 -10.89 -4.77
CA ALA A 54 4.13 -10.48 -3.43
C ALA A 54 3.14 -9.48 -2.82
N LEU A 55 3.03 -9.51 -1.50
CA LEU A 55 2.21 -8.59 -0.71
C LEU A 55 3.13 -7.74 0.18
N GLY A 56 2.88 -6.44 0.21
CA GLY A 56 3.53 -5.49 1.12
C GLY A 56 2.54 -4.47 1.67
N ASP A 57 2.97 -3.72 2.67
CA ASP A 57 2.17 -2.67 3.30
C ASP A 57 3.00 -1.42 3.60
N VAL A 58 2.39 -0.26 3.42
CA VAL A 58 2.94 1.04 3.81
C VAL A 58 1.87 1.79 4.60
N MET A 59 2.21 2.23 5.81
CA MET A 59 1.31 2.99 6.67
C MET A 59 1.50 4.49 6.45
N VAL A 60 0.38 5.21 6.37
CA VAL A 60 0.34 6.67 6.17
C VAL A 60 -0.70 7.32 7.10
N PRO A 61 -0.62 8.64 7.35
CA PRO A 61 -1.51 9.33 8.30
C PRO A 61 -3.00 9.30 7.94
N ASP A 62 -3.35 9.25 6.65
CA ASP A 62 -4.73 9.29 6.16
C ASP A 62 -4.80 8.81 4.69
N PRO A 63 -6.01 8.54 4.15
CA PRO A 63 -6.17 8.05 2.78
C PRO A 63 -5.68 9.01 1.70
N ALA A 64 -5.87 10.32 1.87
CA ALA A 64 -5.43 11.32 0.89
C ALA A 64 -3.89 11.32 0.76
N THR A 65 -3.19 11.16 1.87
CA THR A 65 -1.74 10.94 1.88
C THR A 65 -1.36 9.63 1.16
N GLY A 66 -2.19 8.59 1.31
CA GLY A 66 -2.01 7.31 0.63
C GLY A 66 -2.14 7.43 -0.89
N GLU A 67 -3.18 8.10 -1.36
CA GLU A 67 -3.42 8.41 -2.77
C GLU A 67 -2.24 9.21 -3.34
N SER A 68 -1.76 10.24 -2.63
CA SER A 68 -0.59 11.02 -3.04
C SER A 68 0.69 10.18 -3.15
N VAL A 69 0.88 9.15 -2.32
CA VAL A 69 2.01 8.21 -2.46
C VAL A 69 1.86 7.38 -3.73
N VAL A 70 0.67 6.88 -4.04
CA VAL A 70 0.40 6.07 -5.24
C VAL A 70 0.70 6.88 -6.50
N GLU A 71 0.23 8.12 -6.57
CA GLU A 71 0.45 9.01 -7.71
C GLU A 71 1.94 9.34 -7.97
N GLN A 72 2.76 9.38 -6.92
CA GLN A 72 4.18 9.73 -7.03
C GLN A 72 5.10 8.56 -7.41
N VAL A 73 4.63 7.32 -7.30
CA VAL A 73 5.45 6.13 -7.52
C VAL A 73 5.19 5.58 -8.92
N GLU A 74 6.19 5.67 -9.78
CA GLU A 74 6.15 5.07 -11.11
C GLU A 74 5.95 3.55 -11.01
N GLY A 75 5.02 3.03 -11.83
CA GLY A 75 4.67 1.61 -11.86
C GLY A 75 3.76 1.16 -10.70
N LEU A 76 3.22 2.08 -9.91
CA LEU A 76 2.23 1.76 -8.88
C LEU A 76 0.83 2.25 -9.30
N ASP A 77 -0.04 1.31 -9.64
CA ASP A 77 -1.39 1.61 -10.10
C ASP A 77 -2.40 1.56 -8.95
N SER A 78 -3.25 2.58 -8.82
CA SER A 78 -4.37 2.55 -7.87
C SER A 78 -5.36 1.44 -8.24
N SER A 79 -5.86 0.71 -7.24
CA SER A 79 -6.77 -0.42 -7.41
C SER A 79 -7.70 -0.57 -6.21
N GLU A 80 -8.77 -1.35 -6.40
CA GLU A 80 -9.71 -1.74 -5.33
C GLU A 80 -9.60 -3.25 -5.06
N TRP A 81 -10.22 -3.72 -3.96
CA TRP A 81 -10.33 -5.16 -3.69
C TRP A 81 -11.40 -5.84 -4.57
N ASP A 82 -11.08 -5.97 -5.85
CA ASP A 82 -11.83 -6.79 -6.79
C ASP A 82 -11.26 -8.21 -6.92
N ALA A 83 -11.92 -9.03 -7.73
CA ALA A 83 -11.51 -10.42 -7.95
C ALA A 83 -10.12 -10.53 -8.58
N ASP A 84 -9.75 -9.60 -9.47
CA ASP A 84 -8.47 -9.62 -10.19
C ASP A 84 -7.31 -9.23 -9.26
N THR A 85 -7.52 -8.22 -8.41
CA THR A 85 -6.56 -7.78 -7.39
C THR A 85 -6.35 -8.86 -6.34
N ALA A 86 -7.41 -9.54 -5.92
CA ALA A 86 -7.29 -10.70 -5.03
C ALA A 86 -6.56 -11.88 -5.71
N ALA A 87 -6.86 -12.17 -6.98
CA ALA A 87 -6.25 -13.26 -7.73
C ALA A 87 -4.76 -13.02 -8.06
N ALA A 88 -4.30 -11.78 -8.09
CA ALA A 88 -2.91 -11.43 -8.33
C ALA A 88 -1.96 -11.89 -7.20
N LEU A 89 -2.48 -12.19 -6.01
CA LEU A 89 -1.66 -12.58 -4.86
C LEU A 89 -1.20 -14.04 -4.92
N THR A 90 0.09 -14.27 -4.68
CA THR A 90 0.66 -15.62 -4.56
C THR A 90 0.95 -15.97 -3.10
N ILE A 91 -0.10 -16.33 -2.35
CA ILE A 91 -0.01 -16.64 -0.91
C ILE A 91 0.35 -18.12 -0.65
N GLY A 92 1.64 -18.43 -0.80
CA GLY A 92 2.19 -19.77 -0.57
C GLY A 92 2.76 -20.03 0.85
N PRO A 93 3.24 -21.25 1.12
CA PRO A 93 3.90 -21.59 2.40
C PRO A 93 5.13 -20.72 2.72
N GLY A 94 5.88 -20.28 1.70
CA GLY A 94 6.99 -19.34 1.88
C GLY A 94 6.51 -17.98 2.42
N HIS A 95 5.47 -17.42 1.79
CA HIS A 95 4.85 -16.16 2.22
C HIS A 95 4.32 -16.26 3.66
N ARG A 96 3.58 -17.34 3.98
CA ARG A 96 3.03 -17.57 5.33
C ARG A 96 4.12 -17.68 6.40
N ARG A 97 5.25 -18.32 6.10
CA ARG A 97 6.40 -18.38 7.03
C ARG A 97 7.01 -17.01 7.29
N ARG A 98 7.11 -16.15 6.26
CA ARG A 98 7.59 -14.76 6.43
C ARG A 98 6.64 -13.95 7.32
N MET A 99 5.34 -14.08 7.10
CA MET A 99 4.28 -13.43 7.90
C MET A 99 4.27 -13.89 9.36
N ALA A 100 4.54 -15.17 9.61
CA ALA A 100 4.55 -15.74 10.95
C ALA A 100 5.73 -15.23 11.83
N GLY A 101 6.64 -14.46 11.23
CA GLY A 101 7.74 -13.80 11.91
C GLY A 101 8.90 -14.74 12.24
N PRO A 102 10.00 -14.18 12.78
CA PRO A 102 11.27 -14.91 12.96
C PRO A 102 11.21 -16.05 13.98
N ARG A 103 10.10 -16.20 14.72
CA ARG A 103 9.89 -17.27 15.70
C ARG A 103 9.12 -18.47 15.14
N ALA A 104 8.57 -18.36 13.93
CA ALA A 104 7.92 -19.48 13.26
C ALA A 104 8.98 -20.47 12.77
N ARG A 105 9.07 -21.62 13.46
CA ARG A 105 9.91 -22.76 13.07
C ARG A 105 9.09 -23.75 12.26
#